data_AF-A0AA42EAB4-F1
#
_entry.id   AF-A0AA42EAB4-F1
#
_cell.length_a   1.000
_cell.length_b   1.000
_cell.length_c   1.000
_cell.angle_alpha   90.00
_cell.angle_beta   90.00
_cell.angle_gamma   90.00
#
_symmetry.space_group_name_H-M   'P 1'
#
loop_
_entity.id
_entity.type
_entity.pdbx_description
1 polymer ?
#
loop_
_entity_poly.entity_id
_entity_poly.type
_entity_poly.pdbx_seq_one_letter_code
_entity_poly.pdbx_strand_id
1 'polypeptide(L)'
;MARFLRGAAAIVALVLSAGAVQGAGAIAIGACGAYGYAYDLRTLAEAERAALKRCHGRNCRVVATVRRGCTAFAVDAKDLCGAHGYAVGSRLAAAQNRALQQCYAHGGKTCVIRAFACDARN
;
A
#
# COMPACT_ATOMS: atom_id res chain seq x y z
N MET A 1 6.58 65.00 -30.39
CA MET A 1 5.62 64.08 -31.05
C MET A 1 5.72 62.73 -30.38
N ALA A 2 4.63 62.32 -29.74
CA ALA A 2 4.50 61.07 -28.99
C ALA A 2 4.36 59.86 -29.93
N ARG A 3 4.80 58.69 -29.48
CA ARG A 3 4.15 57.38 -29.71
C ARG A 3 4.79 56.32 -28.80
N PHE A 4 4.28 56.26 -27.58
CA PHE A 4 4.40 55.09 -26.71
C PHE A 4 3.63 53.93 -27.35
N LEU A 5 4.34 52.95 -27.92
CA LEU A 5 3.74 51.71 -28.38
C LEU A 5 3.76 50.70 -27.22
N ARG A 6 2.56 50.50 -26.69
CA ARG A 6 2.19 49.54 -25.65
C ARG A 6 2.39 48.11 -26.17
N GLY A 7 3.45 47.43 -25.71
CA GLY A 7 3.58 45.98 -25.87
C GLY A 7 2.97 45.30 -24.64
N ALA A 8 1.77 44.75 -24.76
CA ALA A 8 1.12 43.99 -23.70
C ALA A 8 1.88 42.67 -23.47
N ALA A 9 2.52 42.53 -22.31
CA ALA A 9 3.10 41.28 -21.86
C ALA A 9 1.97 40.32 -21.44
N ALA A 10 1.67 39.33 -22.28
CA ALA A 10 0.76 38.25 -21.92
C ALA A 10 1.49 37.28 -20.97
N ILE A 11 1.29 37.46 -19.66
CA ILE A 11 1.75 36.51 -18.64
C ILE A 11 0.80 35.31 -18.69
N VAL A 12 1.19 34.25 -19.40
CA VAL A 12 0.49 32.95 -19.35
C VAL A 12 0.87 32.28 -18.04
N ALA A 13 0.03 32.42 -17.01
CA ALA A 13 0.19 31.68 -15.77
C ALA A 13 -0.20 30.21 -16.01
N LEU A 14 0.79 29.34 -16.22
CA LEU A 14 0.58 27.89 -16.14
C LEU A 14 0.21 27.52 -14.70
N VAL A 15 -1.09 27.33 -14.46
CA VAL A 15 -1.58 26.77 -13.18
C VAL A 15 -1.25 25.28 -13.17
N LEU A 16 -0.08 24.92 -12.63
CA LEU A 16 0.28 23.54 -12.32
C LEU A 16 -0.61 23.05 -11.17
N SER A 17 -1.77 22.50 -11.52
CA SER A 17 -2.62 21.78 -10.58
C SER A 17 -1.89 20.49 -10.19
N ALA A 18 -1.12 20.53 -9.08
CA ALA A 18 -0.60 19.33 -8.44
C ALA A 18 -1.79 18.57 -7.84
N GLY A 19 -2.53 17.86 -8.69
CA GLY A 19 -3.53 16.90 -8.23
C GLY A 19 -2.83 15.94 -7.29
N ALA A 20 -3.29 15.87 -6.04
CA ALA A 20 -2.74 14.95 -5.06
C ALA A 20 -2.81 13.55 -5.68
N VAL A 21 -1.67 13.00 -6.12
CA VAL A 21 -1.57 11.59 -6.46
C VAL A 21 -1.97 10.87 -5.19
N GLN A 22 -3.20 10.36 -5.18
CA GLN A 22 -3.62 9.41 -4.18
C GLN A 22 -2.79 8.19 -4.48
N GLY A 23 -1.76 7.96 -3.66
CA GLY A 23 -1.11 6.66 -3.59
C GLY A 23 -2.19 5.58 -3.51
N ALA A 24 -1.94 4.50 -4.22
CA ALA A 24 -2.69 3.27 -4.12
C ALA A 24 -1.73 2.16 -3.72
N GLY A 25 -2.15 1.39 -2.72
CA GLY A 25 -1.45 0.22 -2.25
C GLY A 25 -2.29 -1.05 -2.32
N ALA A 26 -1.61 -2.19 -2.39
CA ALA A 26 -2.23 -3.51 -2.33
C ALA A 26 -1.28 -4.53 -1.70
N ILE A 27 -1.86 -5.56 -1.10
CA ILE A 27 -1.16 -6.72 -0.57
C ILE A 27 -1.80 -8.00 -1.11
N ALA A 28 -0.94 -8.92 -1.53
CA ALA A 28 -1.27 -10.26 -1.94
C ALA A 28 -0.61 -11.27 -0.99
N ILE A 29 -1.34 -12.34 -0.68
CA ILE A 29 -0.85 -13.45 0.16
C ILE A 29 -1.06 -14.75 -0.62
N GLY A 30 -0.08 -15.65 -0.54
CA GLY A 30 -0.13 -17.01 -1.07
C GLY A 30 0.10 -18.05 0.02
N ALA A 31 0.26 -19.30 -0.39
CA ALA A 31 0.48 -20.42 0.51
C ALA A 31 1.77 -20.25 1.33
N CYS A 32 1.76 -20.75 2.57
CA CYS A 32 2.94 -20.89 3.42
C CYS A 32 3.72 -19.59 3.65
N GLY A 33 3.01 -18.50 3.96
CA GLY A 33 3.62 -17.21 4.27
C GLY A 33 4.21 -16.49 3.07
N ALA A 34 3.87 -16.92 1.84
CA ALA A 34 4.15 -16.15 0.63
C ALA A 34 3.34 -14.87 0.62
N TYR A 35 3.95 -13.78 0.20
CA TYR A 35 3.30 -12.48 0.13
C TYR A 35 3.94 -11.61 -0.95
N GLY A 36 3.21 -10.60 -1.39
CA GLY A 36 3.72 -9.52 -2.23
C GLY A 36 2.94 -8.24 -1.94
N TYR A 37 3.58 -7.09 -2.10
CA TYR A 37 2.94 -5.80 -1.83
C TYR A 37 3.38 -4.73 -2.83
N ALA A 38 2.55 -3.70 -2.98
CA ALA A 38 2.84 -2.54 -3.80
C ALA A 38 2.18 -1.30 -3.23
N TYR A 39 2.84 -0.14 -3.36
CA TYR A 39 2.44 1.16 -2.80
C TYR A 39 2.91 2.28 -3.72
N ASP A 40 2.41 3.50 -3.48
CA ASP A 40 2.75 4.70 -4.25
C ASP A 40 2.43 4.57 -5.75
N LEU A 41 1.42 3.77 -6.09
CA LEU A 41 0.98 3.59 -7.47
C LEU A 41 -0.22 4.47 -7.79
N ARG A 42 -0.44 4.72 -9.09
CA ARG A 42 -1.45 5.69 -9.54
C ARG A 42 -2.87 5.18 -9.38
N THR A 43 -3.04 3.85 -9.44
CA THR A 43 -4.35 3.20 -9.40
C THR A 43 -4.31 1.92 -8.57
N LEU A 44 -5.46 1.55 -7.99
CA LEU A 44 -5.57 0.28 -7.24
C LEU A 44 -5.29 -0.92 -8.13
N ALA A 45 -5.79 -0.92 -9.38
CA ALA A 45 -5.54 -2.00 -10.34
C ALA A 45 -4.04 -2.17 -10.69
N GLU A 46 -3.26 -1.10 -10.71
CA GLU A 46 -1.81 -1.17 -10.84
C GLU A 46 -1.17 -1.78 -9.58
N ALA A 47 -1.63 -1.37 -8.40
CA ALA A 47 -1.16 -1.91 -7.13
C ALA A 47 -1.45 -3.39 -6.96
N GLU A 48 -2.67 -3.84 -7.29
CA GLU A 48 -3.06 -5.24 -7.25
C GLU A 48 -2.17 -6.11 -8.15
N ARG A 49 -1.99 -5.70 -9.42
CA ARG A 49 -1.12 -6.40 -10.37
C ARG A 49 0.33 -6.47 -9.88
N ALA A 50 0.85 -5.36 -9.36
CA ALA A 50 2.20 -5.30 -8.83
C ALA A 50 2.38 -6.17 -7.57
N ALA A 51 1.40 -6.18 -6.66
CA ALA A 51 1.41 -7.01 -5.47
C ALA A 51 1.37 -8.51 -5.81
N LEU A 52 0.50 -8.91 -6.76
CA LEU A 52 0.44 -10.29 -7.27
C LEU A 52 1.76 -10.69 -7.92
N LYS A 53 2.35 -9.83 -8.77
CA LYS A 53 3.64 -10.10 -9.43
C LYS A 53 4.78 -10.32 -8.44
N ARG A 54 4.75 -9.64 -7.29
CA ARG A 54 5.75 -9.75 -6.21
C ARG A 54 5.47 -10.88 -5.23
N CYS A 55 4.31 -11.52 -5.31
CA CYS A 55 3.99 -12.67 -4.49
C CYS A 55 4.61 -13.93 -5.11
N HIS A 56 5.77 -14.31 -4.61
CA HIS A 56 6.50 -15.48 -5.08
C HIS A 56 6.08 -16.73 -4.28
N GLY A 57 4.89 -17.25 -4.59
CA GLY A 57 4.36 -18.46 -3.96
C GLY A 57 3.17 -19.04 -4.73
N ARG A 58 2.62 -20.14 -4.21
CA ARG A 58 1.41 -20.76 -4.78
C ARG A 58 0.16 -20.00 -4.30
N ASN A 59 -0.89 -20.00 -5.11
CA ASN A 59 -2.22 -19.47 -4.75
C ASN A 59 -2.20 -18.01 -4.27
N CYS A 60 -1.31 -17.19 -4.82
CA CYS A 60 -1.26 -15.76 -4.49
C CYS A 60 -2.56 -15.07 -4.92
N ARG A 61 -3.21 -14.38 -3.97
CA ARG A 61 -4.40 -13.57 -4.19
C ARG A 61 -4.27 -12.24 -3.47
N VAL A 62 -4.84 -11.19 -4.05
CA VAL A 62 -4.98 -9.90 -3.35
C VAL A 62 -5.93 -10.11 -2.18
N VAL A 63 -5.51 -9.67 -1.00
CA VAL A 63 -6.30 -9.79 0.24
C VAL A 63 -6.71 -8.44 0.81
N ALA A 64 -5.99 -7.36 0.46
CA ALA A 64 -6.40 -6.01 0.79
C ALA A 64 -5.81 -4.99 -0.17
N THR A 65 -6.55 -3.89 -0.33
CA THR A 65 -6.11 -2.68 -1.02
C THR A 65 -6.27 -1.48 -0.10
N VAL A 66 -5.44 -0.45 -0.27
CA VAL A 66 -5.47 0.75 0.55
C VAL A 66 -5.24 1.99 -0.30
N ARG A 67 -5.82 3.11 0.11
CA ARG A 67 -5.47 4.45 -0.34
C ARG A 67 -5.13 5.26 0.89
N ARG A 68 -3.92 5.85 0.96
CA ARG A 68 -3.50 6.66 2.11
C ARG A 68 -3.59 5.92 3.46
N GLY A 69 -2.97 4.75 3.53
CA GLY A 69 -2.92 3.98 4.76
C GLY A 69 -1.85 2.90 4.72
N CYS A 70 -1.71 2.17 5.81
CA CYS A 70 -0.76 1.09 5.96
C CYS A 70 -1.45 -0.27 5.89
N THR A 71 -0.71 -1.28 5.46
CA THR A 71 -1.08 -2.68 5.68
C THR A 71 0.06 -3.44 6.32
N ALA A 72 -0.28 -4.49 7.05
CA ALA A 72 0.65 -5.42 7.66
C ALA A 72 0.16 -6.86 7.46
N PHE A 73 1.11 -7.78 7.41
CA PHE A 73 0.90 -9.21 7.30
C PHE A 73 1.69 -9.92 8.40
N ALA A 74 1.00 -10.76 9.16
CA ALA A 74 1.53 -11.56 10.23
C ALA A 74 1.40 -13.05 9.92
N VAL A 75 2.36 -13.84 10.40
CA VAL A 75 2.38 -15.30 10.30
C VAL A 75 2.85 -15.91 11.61
N ASP A 76 2.53 -17.17 11.88
CA ASP A 76 3.23 -17.94 12.90
C ASP A 76 4.66 -18.25 12.44
N ALA A 77 5.66 -17.74 13.16
CA ALA A 77 7.07 -17.94 12.85
C ALA A 77 7.51 -19.43 12.91
N LYS A 78 6.78 -20.28 13.63
CA LYS A 78 7.06 -21.71 13.75
C LYS A 78 6.29 -22.57 12.74
N ASP A 79 5.23 -22.03 12.14
CA ASP A 79 4.44 -22.70 11.11
C ASP A 79 3.93 -21.68 10.08
N LEU A 80 4.74 -21.44 9.05
CA LEU A 80 4.41 -20.49 7.99
C LEU A 80 3.19 -20.91 7.16
N CYS A 81 2.82 -22.19 7.17
CA CYS A 81 1.63 -22.72 6.48
C CYS A 81 0.36 -22.70 7.34
N GLY A 82 0.51 -22.41 8.64
CA GLY A 82 -0.58 -22.36 9.60
C GLY A 82 -1.22 -20.98 9.69
N ALA A 83 -1.37 -20.50 10.93
CA ALA A 83 -2.09 -19.27 11.22
C ALA A 83 -1.38 -18.04 10.65
N HIS A 84 -2.19 -17.14 10.10
CA HIS A 84 -1.72 -15.89 9.53
C HIS A 84 -2.80 -14.82 9.70
N GLY A 85 -2.43 -13.55 9.56
CA GLY A 85 -3.35 -12.42 9.68
C GLY A 85 -2.88 -11.25 8.84
N TYR A 86 -3.80 -10.41 8.38
CA TYR A 86 -3.46 -9.20 7.64
C TYR A 86 -4.45 -8.10 7.95
N ALA A 87 -3.98 -6.86 7.97
CA ALA A 87 -4.86 -5.75 8.25
C ALA A 87 -4.41 -4.47 7.57
N VAL A 88 -5.39 -3.68 7.18
CA VAL A 88 -5.23 -2.28 6.80
C VAL A 88 -5.49 -1.37 8.01
N GLY A 89 -4.82 -0.23 8.04
CA GLY A 89 -5.01 0.78 9.08
C GLY A 89 -4.54 2.15 8.61
N SER A 90 -5.08 3.21 9.20
CA SER A 90 -4.63 4.58 8.94
C SER A 90 -3.22 4.87 9.46
N ARG A 91 -2.70 4.03 10.38
CA ARG A 91 -1.35 4.10 10.94
C ARG A 91 -0.72 2.71 10.93
N LEU A 92 0.61 2.65 10.81
CA LEU A 92 1.35 1.40 10.76
C LEU A 92 1.11 0.53 12.01
N ALA A 93 1.20 1.12 13.21
CA ALA A 93 0.99 0.38 14.46
C ALA A 93 -0.40 -0.26 14.55
N ALA A 94 -1.44 0.42 14.04
CA ALA A 94 -2.78 -0.13 14.03
C ALA A 94 -2.90 -1.33 13.06
N ALA A 95 -2.28 -1.24 11.88
CA ALA A 95 -2.22 -2.33 10.93
C ALA A 95 -1.47 -3.55 11.50
N GLN A 96 -0.29 -3.33 12.10
CA GLN A 96 0.51 -4.39 12.70
C GLN A 96 -0.22 -5.10 13.86
N ASN A 97 -0.77 -4.33 14.80
CA ASN A 97 -1.47 -4.91 15.95
C ASN A 97 -2.67 -5.76 15.53
N ARG A 98 -3.46 -5.29 14.55
CA ARG A 98 -4.61 -6.05 14.04
C ARG A 98 -4.18 -7.31 13.27
N ALA A 99 -3.11 -7.23 12.48
CA ALA A 99 -2.58 -8.39 11.78
C ALA A 99 -2.10 -9.47 12.77
N LEU A 100 -1.40 -9.08 13.84
CA LEU A 100 -0.99 -9.99 14.91
C LEU A 100 -2.20 -10.59 15.63
N GLN A 101 -3.18 -9.76 16.01
CA GLN A 101 -4.42 -10.23 16.64
C GLN A 101 -5.14 -11.28 15.79
N GLN A 102 -5.26 -11.05 14.48
CA GLN A 102 -5.84 -12.06 13.58
C GLN A 102 -5.01 -13.34 13.53
N CYS A 103 -3.68 -13.25 13.44
CA CYS A 103 -2.82 -14.43 13.45
C CYS A 103 -3.02 -15.26 14.73
N TYR A 104 -3.06 -14.63 15.91
CA TYR A 104 -3.34 -15.32 17.17
C TYR A 104 -4.77 -15.88 17.22
N ALA A 105 -5.76 -15.12 16.74
CA ALA A 105 -7.15 -15.58 16.67
C ALA A 105 -7.33 -16.79 15.73
N HIS A 106 -6.49 -16.92 14.71
CA HIS A 106 -6.45 -18.08 13.82
C HIS A 106 -5.62 -19.25 14.38
N GLY A 107 -5.23 -19.22 15.66
CA GLY A 107 -4.56 -20.32 16.35
C GLY A 107 -3.04 -20.27 16.34
N GLY A 108 -2.44 -19.18 15.84
CA GLY A 108 -1.00 -18.97 15.87
C GLY A 108 -0.49 -18.83 17.31
N LYS A 109 0.72 -19.29 17.56
CA LYS A 109 1.37 -19.24 18.89
C LYS A 109 2.61 -18.35 18.90
N THR A 110 3.26 -18.20 17.74
CA THR A 110 4.47 -17.39 17.58
C THR A 110 4.30 -16.34 16.49
N CYS A 111 3.21 -15.56 16.56
CA CYS A 111 2.88 -14.59 15.52
C CYS A 111 3.89 -13.44 15.45
N VAL A 112 4.39 -13.15 14.25
CA VAL A 112 5.32 -12.05 13.97
C VAL A 112 4.87 -11.30 12.71
N ILE A 113 5.22 -10.01 12.62
CA ILE A 113 5.02 -9.24 11.38
C ILE A 113 6.04 -9.70 10.34
N ARG A 114 5.55 -10.24 9.23
CA ARG A 114 6.37 -10.69 8.10
C ARG A 114 6.56 -9.62 7.04
N ALA A 115 5.57 -8.75 6.87
CA ALA A 115 5.64 -7.64 5.93
C ALA A 115 4.74 -6.49 6.38
N PHE A 116 5.12 -5.27 6.06
CA PHE A 116 4.29 -4.10 6.19
C PHE A 116 4.71 -3.03 5.18
N ALA A 117 3.79 -2.13 4.85
CA ALA A 117 4.14 -0.87 4.22
C ALA A 117 2.96 0.12 4.28
N CYS A 118 3.26 1.38 3.96
CA CYS A 118 2.34 2.51 4.03
C CYS A 118 2.27 3.24 2.70
N ASP A 119 1.06 3.61 2.33
CA ASP A 119 0.70 4.34 1.12
C ASP A 119 0.53 5.84 1.41
N ALA A 120 1.43 6.41 2.20
CA ALA A 120 1.51 7.82 2.54
C ALA A 120 2.79 8.09 3.34
N ARG A 121 3.28 9.34 3.33
CA ARG A 121 4.29 9.80 4.30
C ARG A 121 3.69 9.67 5.70
N ASN A 122 4.16 8.71 6.48
CA ASN A 122 3.75 8.49 7.86
C ASN A 122 4.97 8.18 8.73
#